data_AF-A0A2V9B0X6-F1
#
_entry.id   AF-A0A2V9B0X6-F1
#
_cell.length_a   1.000
_cell.length_b   1.000
_cell.length_c   1.000
_cell.angle_alpha   90.00
_cell.angle_beta   90.00
_cell.angle_gamma   90.00
#
_symmetry.space_group_name_H-M   'P 1'
#
loop_
_entity.id
_entity.type
_entity.pdbx_description
1 polymer ?
#
loop_
_entity_poly.entity_id
_entity_poly.type
_entity_poly.pdbx_seq_one_letter_code
_entity_poly.pdbx_strand_id
1 'polypeptide(L)'
;MIDADDTLWENNVFFEKLIEDFITLTEPCGYARAYIRHILNETERKNIRQYGYGVRSFGRSLEETYLKLADQMAKRETLAEIHHRVIELESTPPKILDGVPETLAY
;
A
#
# COMPACT_ATOMS: atom_id res chain seq x y z
N MET A 1 -5.34 -17.42 -12.76
CA MET A 1 -5.27 -16.24 -13.64
C MET A 1 -4.29 -15.31 -12.96
N ILE A 2 -3.04 -15.28 -13.43
CA ILE A 2 -1.98 -14.44 -12.86
C ILE A 2 -2.24 -13.04 -13.40
N ASP A 3 -2.46 -12.11 -12.48
CA ASP A 3 -3.00 -10.79 -12.77
C ASP A 3 -1.88 -9.89 -13.33
N ALA A 4 -2.04 -9.40 -14.55
CA ALA A 4 -1.07 -8.49 -15.16
C ALA A 4 -1.04 -7.11 -14.47
N ASP A 5 -2.11 -6.76 -13.73
CA ASP A 5 -2.19 -5.56 -12.91
C ASP A 5 -1.21 -5.63 -11.71
N ASP A 6 -0.90 -6.85 -11.23
CA ASP A 6 0.02 -7.10 -10.10
C ASP A 6 1.38 -6.44 -10.36
N THR A 7 1.98 -6.78 -11.50
CA THR A 7 3.27 -6.25 -11.94
C THR A 7 3.26 -4.79 -12.38
N LEU A 8 2.12 -4.27 -12.84
CA LEU A 8 2.00 -2.88 -13.33
C LEU A 8 1.87 -1.89 -12.18
N TRP A 9 1.10 -2.25 -11.15
CA TRP A 9 0.87 -1.41 -9.99
C TRP A 9 2.06 -1.44 -9.03
N GLU A 10 2.72 -2.59 -8.81
CA GLU A 10 3.97 -2.66 -8.02
C GLU A 10 5.13 -1.89 -8.68
N ASN A 11 5.18 -1.81 -10.02
CA ASN A 11 6.18 -1.00 -10.75
C ASN A 11 5.82 0.49 -10.82
N ASN A 12 4.70 0.91 -10.23
CA ASN A 12 4.27 2.30 -10.32
C ASN A 12 5.06 3.16 -9.33
N VAL A 13 5.74 4.19 -9.83
CA VAL A 13 6.53 5.13 -9.01
C VAL A 13 5.72 5.77 -7.87
N PHE A 14 4.40 5.92 -8.04
CA PHE A 14 3.52 6.45 -6.99
C PHE A 14 3.36 5.48 -5.82
N PHE A 15 3.37 4.17 -6.08
CA PHE A 15 3.29 3.16 -5.04
C PHE A 15 4.55 3.15 -4.18
N GLU A 16 5.72 3.12 -4.83
CA GLU A 16 7.00 3.17 -4.11
C GLU A 16 7.14 4.45 -3.29
N LYS A 17 6.75 5.60 -3.87
CA LYS A 17 6.73 6.89 -3.18
C LYS A 17 5.78 6.90 -1.98
N LEU A 18 4.61 6.28 -2.09
CA LEU A 18 3.66 6.16 -0.98
C LEU A 18 4.26 5.35 0.18
N ILE A 19 4.98 4.27 -0.13
CA ILE A 19 5.65 3.48 0.92
C ILE A 19 6.78 4.29 1.56
N GLU A 20 7.57 5.03 0.80
CA GLU A 20 8.62 5.89 1.36
C GLU A 20 8.06 6.99 2.28
N ASP A 21 6.95 7.63 1.88
CA ASP A 21 6.24 8.63 2.69
C ASP A 21 5.71 7.98 3.98
N PHE A 22 5.07 6.80 3.87
CA PHE A 22 4.60 6.03 5.01
C PHE A 22 5.73 5.69 6.00
N ILE A 23 6.87 5.19 5.51
CA ILE A 23 8.03 4.87 6.34
C ILE A 23 8.50 6.13 7.07
N THR A 24 8.59 7.26 6.38
CA THR A 24 9.02 8.54 6.97
C THR A 24 8.04 9.00 8.06
N LEU A 25 6.73 8.78 7.88
CA LEU A 25 5.72 9.05 8.90
C LEU A 25 5.82 8.12 10.12
N THR A 26 6.36 6.90 9.95
CA THR A 26 6.54 5.91 11.04
C THR A 26 7.93 5.89 11.66
N GLU A 27 8.93 6.53 11.06
CA GLU A 27 10.26 6.73 11.67
C GLU A 27 10.21 7.28 13.11
N PRO A 28 9.35 8.26 13.47
CA PRO A 28 9.25 8.74 14.84
C PRO A 28 8.75 7.69 15.86
N CYS A 29 8.25 6.52 15.43
CA CYS A 29 7.99 5.39 16.33
C CYS A 29 9.28 4.70 16.82
N GLY A 30 10.44 5.04 16.27
CA GLY A 30 11.74 4.52 16.73
C GLY A 30 12.19 3.20 16.06
N TYR A 31 11.51 2.77 15.00
CA TYR A 31 11.87 1.56 14.25
C TYR A 31 12.75 1.87 13.04
N ALA A 32 13.62 0.92 12.69
CA ALA A 32 14.40 1.02 11.46
C ALA A 32 13.49 0.96 10.23
N ARG A 33 13.78 1.78 9.20
CA ARG A 33 13.04 1.82 7.93
C ARG A 33 12.84 0.43 7.30
N ALA A 34 13.87 -0.41 7.34
CA ALA A 34 13.83 -1.79 6.85
C ALA A 34 12.83 -2.66 7.63
N TYR A 35 12.74 -2.48 8.94
CA TYR A 35 11.78 -3.19 9.79
C TYR A 35 10.34 -2.73 9.48
N ILE A 36 10.11 -1.43 9.36
CA ILE A 36 8.80 -0.86 8.97
C ILE A 36 8.34 -1.46 7.63
N ARG A 37 9.23 -1.45 6.62
CA ARG A 37 8.97 -2.03 5.30
C ARG A 37 8.66 -3.53 5.39
N HIS A 38 9.37 -4.27 6.25
CA HIS A 38 9.11 -5.70 6.45
C HIS A 38 7.70 -5.96 6.99
N ILE A 39 7.29 -5.26 8.06
CA ILE A 39 5.96 -5.41 8.65
C ILE A 39 4.85 -5.01 7.67
N LEU A 40 5.09 -3.96 6.87
CA LEU A 40 4.15 -3.56 5.82
C LEU A 40 3.94 -4.69 4.80
N ASN A 41 5.03 -5.26 4.28
CA ASN A 41 4.98 -6.37 3.31
C ASN A 41 4.24 -7.59 3.87
N GLU A 42 4.47 -7.95 5.13
CA GLU A 42 3.77 -9.07 5.76
C GLU A 42 2.27 -8.79 5.91
N THR A 43 1.92 -7.57 6.35
CA THR A 43 0.52 -7.16 6.54
C THR A 43 -0.21 -7.09 5.20
N GLU A 44 0.44 -6.55 4.18
CA GLU A 44 -0.09 -6.49 2.81
C GLU A 44 -0.35 -7.88 2.25
N ARG A 45 0.62 -8.80 2.30
CA ARG A 45 0.40 -10.19 1.84
C ARG A 45 -0.76 -10.87 2.55
N LYS A 46 -0.93 -10.61 3.84
CA LYS A 46 -2.06 -11.14 4.63
C LYS A 46 -3.39 -10.53 4.19
N ASN A 47 -3.42 -9.23 3.92
CA ASN A 47 -4.62 -8.51 3.51
C ASN A 47 -5.01 -8.82 2.06
N ILE A 48 -4.06 -8.98 1.15
CA ILE A 48 -4.30 -9.45 -0.21
C ILE A 48 -5.00 -10.82 -0.19
N ARG A 49 -4.56 -11.74 0.68
CA ARG A 49 -5.22 -13.05 0.83
C ARG A 49 -6.64 -12.99 1.40
N GLN A 50 -6.95 -11.98 2.23
CA GLN A 50 -8.27 -11.87 2.88
C GLN A 50 -9.27 -11.03 2.08
N TYR A 51 -8.81 -9.92 1.51
CA TYR A 51 -9.65 -8.88 0.90
C TYR A 51 -9.47 -8.77 -0.61
N GLY A 52 -8.52 -9.51 -1.19
CA GLY A 52 -8.12 -9.37 -2.57
C GLY A 52 -7.12 -8.23 -2.79
N TYR A 53 -6.75 -8.06 -4.05
CA TYR A 53 -5.78 -7.09 -4.50
C TYR A 53 -6.41 -5.70 -4.72
N GLY A 54 -5.61 -4.64 -4.58
CA GLY A 54 -6.00 -3.26 -4.92
C GLY A 54 -5.75 -2.22 -3.83
N VAL A 55 -5.91 -0.95 -4.22
CA VAL A 55 -5.54 0.24 -3.42
C VAL A 55 -6.22 0.29 -2.04
N ARG A 56 -7.45 -0.23 -1.93
CA ARG A 56 -8.18 -0.29 -0.65
C ARG A 56 -7.61 -1.32 0.30
N SER A 57 -7.21 -2.48 -0.22
CA SER A 57 -6.55 -3.54 0.56
C SER A 57 -5.17 -3.06 1.03
N PHE A 58 -4.46 -2.33 0.17
CA PHE A 58 -3.20 -1.68 0.51
C PHE A 58 -3.34 -0.59 1.58
N GLY A 59 -4.34 0.30 1.44
CA GLY A 59 -4.62 1.33 2.44
C GLY A 59 -4.90 0.76 3.82
N ARG A 60 -5.66 -0.34 3.89
CA ARG A 60 -5.85 -1.09 5.14
C ARG A 60 -4.54 -1.65 5.70
N SER A 61 -3.66 -2.12 4.82
CA SER A 61 -2.36 -2.66 5.21
C SER A 61 -1.44 -1.58 5.80
N LEU A 62 -1.46 -0.36 5.25
CA LEU A 62 -0.77 0.79 5.83
C LEU A 62 -1.32 1.16 7.21
N GLU A 63 -2.64 1.26 7.34
CA GLU A 63 -3.30 1.57 8.61
C GLU A 63 -3.00 0.52 9.69
N GLU A 64 -3.17 -0.76 9.37
CA GLU A 64 -2.86 -1.85 10.31
C GLU A 64 -1.37 -1.88 10.68
N THR A 65 -0.48 -1.62 9.73
CA THR A 65 0.97 -1.55 10.00
C THR A 65 1.29 -0.38 10.92
N TYR A 66 0.70 0.79 10.66
CA TYR A 66 0.87 1.96 11.52
C TYR A 66 0.40 1.68 12.94
N LEU A 67 -0.79 1.12 13.10
CA LEU A 67 -1.36 0.79 14.41
C LEU A 67 -0.49 -0.23 15.16
N LYS A 68 0.06 -1.23 14.48
CA LYS A 68 0.98 -2.21 15.08
C LYS A 68 2.30 -1.59 15.54
N LEU A 69 2.86 -0.67 14.77
CA LEU A 69 4.15 -0.04 15.08
C LEU A 69 4.00 1.06 16.13
N ALA A 70 2.97 1.89 15.99
CA ALA A 70 2.74 3.03 16.87
C ALA A 70 2.10 2.61 18.19
N ASP A 71 1.31 1.53 18.23
CA ASP A 71 0.65 1.01 19.44
C ASP A 71 -0.02 2.14 20.25
N GLN A 72 0.34 2.35 21.53
CA GLN A 72 -0.18 3.44 22.35
C GLN A 72 0.21 4.87 21.90
N MET A 73 1.18 5.01 20.99
CA MET A 73 1.65 6.28 20.43
C MET A 73 0.97 6.66 19.11
N ALA A 74 -0.03 5.88 18.67
CA ALA A 74 -0.76 6.15 17.43
C ALA A 74 -1.42 7.54 17.44
N LYS A 75 -1.01 8.40 16.52
CA LYS A 75 -1.58 9.73 16.32
C LYS A 75 -2.66 9.68 15.25
N ARG A 76 -3.82 10.25 15.59
CA ARG A 76 -4.94 10.39 14.63
C ARG A 76 -4.57 11.22 13.41
N GLU A 77 -3.70 12.22 13.58
CA GLU A 77 -3.19 13.05 12.49
C GLU A 77 -2.42 12.21 11.45
N THR A 78 -1.53 11.32 11.90
CA THR A 78 -0.80 10.43 11.01
C THR A 78 -1.71 9.43 10.30
N LEU A 79 -2.72 8.89 10.98
CA LEU A 79 -3.74 8.05 10.34
C LEU A 79 -4.52 8.80 9.25
N ALA A 80 -4.89 10.05 9.51
CA ALA A 80 -5.57 10.89 8.53
C ALA A 80 -4.69 11.17 7.30
N GLU A 81 -3.39 11.43 7.51
CA GLU A 81 -2.40 11.60 6.44
C GLU A 81 -2.28 10.32 5.59
N ILE A 82 -2.16 9.15 6.23
CA ILE A 82 -2.11 7.85 5.52
C ILE A 82 -3.37 7.67 4.66
N HIS A 83 -4.55 7.92 5.22
CA HIS A 83 -5.82 7.78 4.51
C HIS A 83 -5.93 8.75 3.33
N HIS A 84 -5.53 10.01 3.53
CA HIS A 84 -5.51 11.02 2.48
C HIS A 84 -4.60 10.60 1.31
N ARG A 85 -3.41 10.10 1.62
CA ARG A 85 -2.46 9.59 0.61
C ARG A 85 -2.99 8.39 -0.18
N VAL A 86 -3.71 7.48 0.49
CA VAL A 86 -4.36 6.34 -0.18
C VAL A 86 -5.48 6.81 -1.11
N ILE A 87 -6.27 7.80 -0.69
CA ILE A 87 -7.30 8.40 -1.55
C ILE A 87 -6.67 9.06 -2.77
N GLU A 88 -5.57 9.80 -2.60
CA GLU A 88 -4.83 10.40 -3.72
C GLU A 88 -4.33 9.34 -4.70
N LEU A 89 -3.88 8.18 -4.19
CA LEU A 89 -3.50 7.04 -5.03
C LEU A 89 -4.72 6.40 -5.71
N GLU A 90 -5.87 6.28 -5.05
CA GLU A 90 -7.15 5.80 -5.64
C GLU A 90 -7.65 6.75 -6.74
N SER A 91 -7.46 8.06 -6.54
CA SER A 91 -7.88 9.11 -7.48
C SER A 91 -6.90 9.30 -8.64
N THR A 92 -5.65 8.85 -8.47
CA THR A 92 -4.70 8.75 -9.57
C THR A 92 -5.18 7.62 -10.48
N PRO A 93 -5.59 7.92 -11.73
CA PRO A 93 -5.98 6.85 -12.64
C PRO A 93 -4.79 5.90 -12.75
N PRO A 94 -4.98 4.58 -12.61
CA PRO A 94 -3.92 3.65 -12.94
C PRO A 94 -3.45 4.03 -14.33
N LYS A 95 -2.15 4.29 -14.50
CA LYS A 95 -1.56 4.24 -15.84
C LYS A 95 -1.74 2.79 -16.26
N ILE A 96 -2.91 2.48 -16.80
CA ILE A 96 -3.07 1.33 -17.67
C ILE A 96 -2.05 1.62 -18.76
N LEU A 97 -0.94 0.90 -18.72
CA LEU A 97 -0.11 0.75 -19.89
C LEU A 97 -1.05 0.19 -20.95
N ASP A 98 -1.45 1.07 -21.88
CA ASP A 98 -2.25 0.76 -23.05
C ASP A 98 -1.54 -0.39 -23.77
N GLY A 99 -2.03 -1.62 -23.56
CA GLY A 99 -1.32 -2.81 -24.01
C GLY A 99 -1.46 -4.05 -23.14
N VAL A 100 -2.67 -4.43 -22.74
CA VAL A 100 -3.01 -5.86 -22.80
C VAL A 100 -4.28 -6.02 -23.64
N PRO A 101 -4.14 -6.48 -24.90
CA PRO A 101 -5.26 -6.72 -25.78
C PRO A 101 -6.16 -7.83 -25.24
N GLU A 102 -7.44 -7.74 -25.59
CA GLU A 102 -8.38 -8.86 -25.65
C GLU A 102 -7.65 -10.17 -25.95
N THR A 103 -7.72 -11.18 -25.07
CA THR A 103 -7.69 -12.61 -25.48
C THR A 103 -8.10 -13.53 -24.33
N LEU A 104 -9.32 -14.06 -24.49
CA LEU A 104 -9.80 -15.42 -24.21
C LEU A 104 -9.48 -16.11 -22.86
N ALA A 105 -10.55 -16.53 -22.16
CA ALA A 105 -10.88 -17.95 -22.07
C ALA A 105 -12.35 -18.20 -21.71
N TYR A 106 -13.11 -18.59 -22.76
CA TYR A 106 -14.33 -19.41 -22.83
C TYR A 106 -15.64 -18.91 -22.20
#